data_AF-A0A2S6TMJ2-F1
#
_entry.id   AF-A0A2S6TMJ2-F1
#
_cell.length_a   1.000
_cell.length_b   1.000
_cell.length_c   1.000
_cell.angle_alpha   90.00
_cell.angle_beta   90.00
_cell.angle_gamma   90.00
#
_symmetry.space_group_name_H-M   'P 1'
#
loop_
_entity.id
_entity.type
_entity.pdbx_description
1 polymer ?
#
loop_
_entity_poly.entity_id
_entity_poly.type
_entity_poly.pdbx_seq_one_letter_code
_entity_poly.pdbx_strand_id
1 'polypeptide(L)'
;FRVIPVNPSLEGKTLLNEPSFRDLSSIPGKFEMVDVFRSSDAAGDITDEAINLASQKGIKVIWMQLGVLNFSAAKKAEKAGLRVVMDRCPKIEYGRLFGELGWNGVNTGVLSSKRLKLKN
;
A
#
# COMPACT_ATOMS: atom_id res chain seq x y z
N PHE A 1 -8.29 -3.94 -9.56
CA PHE A 1 -7.20 -4.49 -8.74
C PHE A 1 -7.80 -5.36 -7.64
N ARG A 2 -7.02 -6.28 -7.06
CA ARG A 2 -7.45 -7.13 -5.93
C ARG A 2 -6.67 -6.74 -4.69
N VAL A 3 -7.32 -6.62 -3.53
CA VAL A 3 -6.67 -6.30 -2.24
C VAL A 3 -6.82 -7.50 -1.33
N ILE A 4 -5.70 -8.05 -0.86
CA ILE A 4 -5.69 -9.24 -0.03
C ILE A 4 -5.33 -8.80 1.40
N PRO A 5 -6.24 -8.95 2.39
CA PRO A 5 -5.95 -8.59 3.76
C PRO A 5 -4.96 -9.56 4.41
N VAL A 6 -3.98 -9.01 5.13
CA VAL A 6 -2.98 -9.77 5.87
C VAL A 6 -3.01 -9.32 7.33
N ASN A 7 -3.55 -10.16 8.19
CA ASN A 7 -3.65 -9.90 9.61
C ASN A 7 -3.76 -11.23 10.39
N PRO A 8 -2.74 -11.60 11.21
CA PRO A 8 -2.76 -12.79 12.05
C PRO A 8 -4.00 -12.92 12.94
N SER A 9 -4.53 -11.82 13.46
CA SER A 9 -5.69 -11.81 14.36
C SER A 9 -7.03 -12.05 13.65
N LEU A 10 -7.04 -11.94 12.31
CA LEU A 10 -8.23 -12.10 11.49
C LEU A 10 -8.12 -13.28 10.52
N GLU A 11 -7.11 -14.14 10.69
CA GLU A 11 -6.93 -15.31 9.84
C GLU A 11 -8.23 -16.11 9.69
N GLY A 12 -8.56 -16.47 8.44
CA GLY A 12 -9.74 -17.26 8.12
C GLY A 12 -11.06 -16.48 8.14
N LYS A 13 -11.04 -15.21 8.57
CA LYS A 13 -12.19 -14.30 8.43
C LYS A 13 -12.21 -13.66 7.05
N THR A 14 -13.42 -13.33 6.59
CA THR A 14 -13.64 -12.62 5.34
C THR A 14 -13.82 -11.14 5.60
N LEU A 15 -13.05 -10.30 4.90
CA LEU A 15 -13.17 -8.85 4.89
C LEU A 15 -13.42 -8.39 3.46
N LEU A 16 -14.50 -7.65 3.23
CA LEU A 16 -14.84 -7.12 1.90
C LEU A 16 -14.81 -8.20 0.80
N ASN A 17 -15.33 -9.39 1.11
CA ASN A 17 -15.33 -10.58 0.23
C ASN A 17 -13.96 -11.21 -0.06
N GLU A 18 -12.92 -10.85 0.69
CA GLU A 18 -11.58 -11.44 0.58
C GLU A 18 -11.19 -12.14 1.90
N PRO A 19 -10.63 -13.36 1.85
CA PRO A 19 -10.13 -14.04 3.04
C PRO A 19 -8.87 -13.33 3.55
N SER A 20 -8.76 -13.19 4.87
CA SER A 20 -7.58 -12.66 5.54
C SER A 20 -6.59 -13.78 5.84
N PHE A 21 -5.33 -13.53 5.52
CA PHE A 21 -4.20 -14.43 5.75
C PHE A 21 -3.38 -13.98 6.95
N ARG A 22 -2.59 -14.89 7.54
CA ARG A 22 -1.70 -14.55 8.66
C ARG A 22 -0.49 -13.73 8.18
N ASP A 23 0.11 -14.13 7.07
CA ASP A 23 1.39 -13.66 6.59
C ASP A 23 1.44 -13.66 5.04
N LEU A 24 2.53 -13.17 4.45
CA LEU A 24 2.64 -13.04 2.99
C LEU A 24 2.83 -14.40 2.31
N SER A 25 3.43 -15.35 3.02
CA SER A 25 3.71 -16.70 2.49
C SER A 25 2.45 -17.52 2.27
N SER A 26 1.47 -17.41 3.18
CA SER A 26 0.20 -18.14 3.18
C SER A 26 -0.79 -17.69 2.10
N ILE A 27 -0.57 -16.52 1.48
CA ILE A 27 -1.43 -16.00 0.40
C ILE A 27 -1.31 -16.90 -0.85
N PRO A 28 -2.40 -17.48 -1.39
CA PRO A 28 -2.35 -18.24 -2.61
C PRO A 28 -2.15 -17.33 -3.83
N GLY A 29 -1.35 -17.79 -4.79
CA GLY A 29 -1.11 -17.08 -6.05
C GLY A 29 -0.03 -15.99 -5.96
N LYS A 30 -0.10 -15.06 -6.90
CA LYS A 30 0.88 -13.98 -7.11
C LYS A 30 0.29 -12.63 -6.73
N PHE A 31 1.13 -11.72 -6.26
CA PHE A 31 0.79 -10.33 -5.97
C PHE A 31 2.02 -9.44 -6.13
N GLU A 32 1.82 -8.20 -6.57
CA GLU A 32 2.91 -7.34 -7.04
C GLU A 32 3.33 -6.27 -6.03
N MET A 33 2.47 -5.96 -5.05
CA MET A 33 2.70 -4.89 -4.08
C MET A 33 2.35 -5.37 -2.67
N VAL A 34 3.22 -5.05 -1.71
CA VAL A 34 2.98 -5.23 -0.28
C VAL A 34 2.74 -3.85 0.33
N ASP A 35 1.54 -3.63 0.87
CA ASP A 35 1.14 -2.36 1.52
C ASP A 35 1.17 -2.51 3.05
N VAL A 36 2.04 -1.74 3.70
CA VAL A 36 2.41 -1.91 5.10
C VAL A 36 1.70 -0.85 5.96
N PHE A 37 0.71 -1.32 6.72
CA PHE A 37 -0.04 -0.55 7.74
C PHE A 37 0.48 -0.75 9.17
N ARG A 38 1.64 -1.39 9.33
CA ARG A 38 2.28 -1.64 10.63
C ARG A 38 3.26 -0.51 10.98
N SER A 39 3.57 -0.36 12.27
CA SER A 39 4.53 0.63 12.75
C SER A 39 5.90 0.49 12.06
N SER A 40 6.65 1.59 12.01
CA SER A 40 8.00 1.66 11.42
C SER A 40 8.94 0.56 11.91
N ASP A 41 8.87 0.20 13.20
CA ASP A 41 9.70 -0.85 13.80
C ASP A 41 9.38 -2.23 13.24
N ALA A 42 8.09 -2.50 12.94
CA ALA A 42 7.64 -3.76 12.38
C ALA A 42 7.78 -3.82 10.84
N ALA A 43 7.98 -2.67 10.17
CA ALA A 43 8.11 -2.62 8.71
C ALA A 43 9.37 -3.36 8.20
N GLY A 44 10.40 -3.49 9.06
CA GLY A 44 11.63 -4.21 8.74
C GLY A 44 11.38 -5.69 8.45
N ASP A 45 10.74 -6.39 9.39
CA ASP A 45 10.49 -7.83 9.28
C ASP A 45 9.57 -8.16 8.10
N ILE A 46 8.56 -7.32 7.86
CA ILE A 46 7.63 -7.47 6.72
C ILE A 46 8.37 -7.27 5.39
N THR A 47 9.31 -6.34 5.36
CA THR A 47 10.14 -6.10 4.17
C THR A 47 11.06 -7.28 3.92
N ASP A 48 11.70 -7.83 4.95
CA ASP A 48 12.57 -9.00 4.84
C ASP A 48 11.78 -10.23 4.36
N GLU A 49 10.55 -10.45 4.87
CA GLU A 49 9.64 -11.49 4.36
C GLU A 49 9.31 -11.28 2.87
N ALA A 50 8.95 -10.05 2.49
CA ALA A 50 8.59 -9.73 1.11
C ALA A 50 9.76 -9.90 0.13
N ILE A 51 11.00 -9.57 0.54
CA ILE A 51 12.21 -9.82 -0.24
C ILE A 51 12.38 -11.32 -0.51
N ASN A 52 12.25 -12.16 0.53
CA ASN A 52 12.41 -13.61 0.41
C ASN A 52 11.37 -14.24 -0.53
N LEU A 53 10.16 -13.69 -0.54
CA LEU A 53 9.07 -14.18 -1.37
C LEU A 53 9.01 -13.52 -2.75
N ALA A 54 9.84 -12.52 -3.04
CA ALA A 54 9.65 -11.64 -4.18
C ALA A 54 9.56 -12.38 -5.52
N SER A 55 10.51 -13.29 -5.80
CA SER A 55 10.49 -14.10 -7.03
C SER A 55 9.29 -15.06 -7.08
N GLN A 56 9.00 -15.73 -5.96
CA GLN A 56 7.93 -16.72 -5.87
C GLN A 56 6.54 -16.08 -5.95
N LYS A 57 6.33 -14.88 -5.41
CA LYS A 57 5.03 -14.19 -5.38
C LYS A 57 4.89 -13.13 -6.48
N GLY A 58 5.98 -12.73 -7.13
CA GLY A 58 5.99 -11.67 -8.14
C GLY A 58 5.95 -10.26 -7.55
N ILE A 59 6.47 -10.08 -6.33
CA ILE A 59 6.48 -8.79 -5.62
C ILE A 59 7.48 -7.86 -6.31
N LYS A 60 7.04 -6.63 -6.55
CA LYS A 60 7.82 -5.58 -7.23
C LYS A 60 7.89 -4.29 -6.41
N VAL A 61 6.98 -4.11 -5.46
CA VAL A 61 6.81 -2.86 -4.71
C VAL A 61 6.57 -3.15 -3.23
N ILE A 62 7.31 -2.48 -2.37
CA ILE A 62 6.99 -2.32 -0.95
C ILE A 62 6.47 -0.90 -0.76
N TRP A 63 5.27 -0.79 -0.21
CA TRP A 63 4.62 0.48 0.05
C TRP A 63 4.41 0.63 1.55
N MET A 64 5.08 1.59 2.17
CA MET A 64 4.91 1.91 3.59
C MET A 64 3.96 3.10 3.70
N GLN A 65 2.87 2.90 4.44
CA GLN A 65 1.80 3.90 4.60
C GLN A 65 2.28 5.20 5.26
N LEU A 66 1.40 6.19 5.30
CA LEU A 66 1.62 7.44 6.03
C LEU A 66 2.08 7.17 7.47
N GLY A 67 3.16 7.84 7.88
CA GLY A 67 3.79 7.69 9.19
C GLY A 67 4.65 6.44 9.35
N VAL A 68 4.76 5.58 8.33
CA VAL A 68 5.61 4.39 8.35
C VAL A 68 6.90 4.66 7.57
N LEU A 69 8.01 4.73 8.30
CA LEU A 69 9.33 5.12 7.80
C LEU A 69 10.37 4.11 8.29
N ASN A 70 11.02 3.40 7.37
CA ASN A 70 12.13 2.51 7.72
C ASN A 70 13.21 2.51 6.62
N PHE A 71 14.18 3.41 6.75
CA PHE A 71 15.25 3.60 5.76
C PHE A 71 16.16 2.38 5.61
N SER A 72 16.38 1.62 6.69
CA SER A 72 17.19 0.40 6.65
C SER A 72 16.50 -0.67 5.80
N ALA A 73 15.20 -0.90 6.04
CA ALA A 73 14.37 -1.81 5.27
C ALA A 73 14.27 -1.39 3.80
N ALA A 74 14.08 -0.08 3.54
CA ALA A 74 14.06 0.45 2.19
C ALA A 74 15.35 0.12 1.42
N LYS A 75 16.52 0.37 2.04
CA LYS A 75 17.83 0.09 1.44
C LYS A 75 18.03 -1.41 1.15
N LYS A 76 17.53 -2.30 2.03
CA LYS A 76 17.58 -3.75 1.79
C LYS A 76 16.70 -4.14 0.60
N ALA A 77 15.47 -3.64 0.53
CA ALA A 77 14.52 -3.93 -0.53
C ALA A 77 15.01 -3.42 -1.90
N GLU A 78 15.55 -2.21 -1.95
CA GLU A 78 16.14 -1.65 -3.17
C GLU A 78 17.33 -2.47 -3.67
N LYS A 79 18.21 -2.92 -2.77
CA LYS A 79 19.31 -3.83 -3.11
C LYS A 79 18.82 -5.17 -3.67
N ALA A 80 17.66 -5.64 -3.21
CA ALA A 80 16.99 -6.83 -3.73
C ALA A 80 16.22 -6.59 -5.04
N GLY A 81 16.25 -5.37 -5.59
CA GLY A 81 15.59 -5.00 -6.84
C GLY A 81 14.11 -4.63 -6.71
N LEU A 82 13.62 -4.43 -5.48
CA LEU A 82 12.26 -3.95 -5.23
C LEU A 82 12.19 -2.42 -5.24
N ARG A 83 11.05 -1.88 -5.68
CA ARG A 83 10.76 -0.45 -5.53
C ARG A 83 10.18 -0.19 -4.15
N VAL A 84 10.59 0.90 -3.52
CA VAL A 84 10.10 1.28 -2.19
C VAL A 84 9.43 2.64 -2.24
N VAL A 85 8.25 2.72 -1.66
CA VAL A 85 7.55 3.97 -1.39
C VAL A 85 7.36 4.06 0.12
N MET A 86 7.74 5.17 0.74
CA MET A 86 7.57 5.40 2.18
C MET A 86 6.78 6.66 2.46
N ASP A 87 6.05 6.64 3.58
CA ASP A 87 5.27 7.77 4.08
C ASP A 87 4.30 8.33 3.03
N ARG A 88 3.58 7.44 2.34
CA ARG A 88 2.57 7.83 1.33
C ARG A 88 1.33 6.97 1.47
N CYS A 89 0.17 7.54 1.18
CA CYS A 89 -1.08 6.78 1.09
C CYS A 89 -1.45 6.58 -0.40
N PRO A 90 -1.69 5.35 -0.88
CA PRO A 90 -2.11 5.09 -2.24
C PRO A 90 -3.36 5.86 -2.64
N LYS A 91 -4.33 6.07 -1.72
CA LYS A 91 -5.54 6.85 -2.02
C LYS A 91 -5.23 8.33 -2.27
N ILE A 92 -4.34 8.92 -1.47
CA ILE A 92 -3.93 10.32 -1.64
C ILE A 92 -3.10 10.46 -2.91
N GLU A 93 -2.12 9.58 -3.13
CA GLU A 93 -1.27 9.61 -4.33
C GLU A 93 -2.06 9.38 -5.60
N TYR A 94 -3.03 8.46 -5.59
CA TYR A 94 -3.95 8.28 -6.71
C TYR A 94 -4.73 9.58 -6.99
N GLY A 95 -5.33 10.18 -5.97
CA GLY A 95 -6.09 11.41 -6.18
C GLY A 95 -5.20 12.61 -6.59
N ARG A 96 -3.93 12.64 -6.19
CA ARG A 96 -2.93 13.64 -6.62
C ARG A 96 -2.52 13.45 -8.09
N LEU A 97 -2.32 12.20 -8.53
CA LEU A 97 -1.85 11.88 -9.88
C LEU A 97 -2.97 11.85 -10.92
N PHE A 98 -4.19 11.52 -10.52
CA PHE A 98 -5.35 11.34 -11.41
C PHE A 98 -6.44 12.39 -11.23
N GLY A 99 -6.21 13.41 -10.38
CA GLY A 99 -7.08 14.59 -10.27
C GLY A 99 -8.35 14.42 -9.42
N GLU A 100 -8.58 13.26 -8.77
CA GLU A 100 -9.73 13.07 -7.88
C GLU A 100 -9.72 14.04 -6.68
N LEU A 101 -8.54 14.43 -6.19
CA LEU A 101 -8.44 15.43 -5.12
C LEU A 101 -8.95 16.80 -5.56
N GLY A 102 -8.88 17.10 -6.86
CA GLY A 102 -9.45 18.31 -7.44
C GLY A 102 -10.97 18.38 -7.30
N TRP A 103 -11.69 17.25 -7.31
CA TRP A 103 -13.14 17.24 -7.08
C TRP A 103 -13.51 17.71 -5.67
N ASN A 104 -12.62 17.48 -4.71
CA ASN A 104 -12.76 17.95 -3.33
C ASN A 104 -12.16 19.35 -3.11
N GLY A 105 -11.80 20.08 -4.18
CA GLY A 105 -11.27 21.44 -4.10
C GLY A 105 -9.78 21.54 -3.75
N VAL A 106 -9.06 20.42 -3.72
CA VAL A 106 -7.63 20.41 -3.40
C VAL A 106 -6.83 20.66 -4.67
N ASN A 107 -5.93 21.66 -4.63
CA ASN A 107 -4.99 21.99 -5.69
C ASN A 107 -5.66 22.18 -7.09
N THR A 108 -6.87 22.74 -7.13
CA THR A 108 -7.63 22.98 -8.37
C THR A 108 -7.17 24.21 -9.16
N GLY A 109 -6.39 25.08 -8.53
CA GLY A 109 -6.09 26.41 -9.07
C GLY A 109 -7.30 27.36 -9.09
N VAL A 110 -8.45 26.96 -8.52
CA VAL A 110 -9.70 27.73 -8.50
C VAL A 110 -10.14 27.94 -7.06
N LEU A 111 -10.19 29.20 -6.63
CA LEU A 111 -10.81 29.61 -5.37
C LEU A 111 -12.30 29.86 -5.60
N SER A 112 -13.17 29.07 -4.96
CA SER A 112 -14.62 29.19 -5.08
C SER A 112 -15.28 28.96 -3.72
N SER A 113 -16.27 29.77 -3.37
CA SER A 113 -17.14 29.56 -2.20
C SER A 113 -18.31 28.60 -2.47
N LYS A 114 -18.49 28.17 -3.73
CA LYS A 114 -19.59 27.28 -4.16
C LYS A 114 -19.11 25.84 -4.22
N ARG A 115 -19.91 24.91 -3.66
CA ARG A 115 -19.67 23.46 -3.74
C ARG A 115 -19.67 23.01 -5.21
N LEU A 116 -18.62 22.30 -5.61
CA LEU A 116 -18.53 21.69 -6.94
C LEU A 116 -19.61 20.61 -7.08
N LYS A 117 -20.42 20.71 -8.14
CA LYS A 117 -21.40 19.68 -8.50
C LYS A 117 -20.75 18.69 -9.44
N LEU A 118 -20.86 17.40 -9.14
CA LEU A 118 -20.53 16.34 -10.10
C LEU A 118 -21.45 16.52 -11.32
N LYS A 119 -20.87 16.53 -12.52
CA LYS A 119 -21.67 16.47 -13.75
C LYS A 119 -22.15 15.03 -13.91
N ASN A 120 -23.46 14.85 -13.93
CA ASN A 120 -24.12 13.58 -14.27
C ASN A 120 -23.93 13.27 -15.75
#